data_AF-A0A3S2VAQ2-F1
#
_entry.id   AF-A0A3S2VAQ2-F1
#
_cell.length_a   1.000
_cell.length_b   1.000
_cell.length_c   1.000
_cell.angle_alpha   90.00
_cell.angle_beta   90.00
_cell.angle_gamma   90.00
#
_symmetry.space_group_name_H-M   'P 1'
#
loop_
_entity.id
_entity.type
_entity.pdbx_description
1 polymer ?
#
loop_
_entity_poly.entity_id
_entity_poly.type
_entity_poly.pdbx_seq_one_letter_code
_entity_poly.pdbx_strand_id
1 'polypeptide(L)'
;MIKLKMNYRQITLPAAIFLLLMITVTACRKVPERTGTSVEKLAGKWYVRVDNLPKRYAINTYNTAANTPDQFWLETAALRDLTVSATENIGVKGKVPVQLSAQTFSGTGLANTLTATLTNIPTFDILNGKVITNGTVGIKSRTPADSIYFEVKAKGKTFKVSGFHATGFIVDEP
;
A
#
# COMPACT_ATOMS: atom_id res chain seq x y z
N MET A 1 9.41 71.06 -13.53
CA MET A 1 8.45 69.98 -13.86
C MET A 1 8.82 69.41 -15.23
N ILE A 2 9.57 68.30 -15.29
CA ILE A 2 10.08 67.72 -16.54
C ILE A 2 9.00 66.79 -17.10
N LYS A 3 8.42 67.11 -18.27
CA LYS A 3 7.51 66.21 -19.00
C LYS A 3 8.34 65.21 -19.81
N LEU A 4 8.43 63.96 -19.36
CA LEU A 4 8.92 62.86 -20.22
C LEU A 4 7.89 62.60 -21.33
N LYS A 5 8.27 62.87 -22.59
CA LYS A 5 7.54 62.36 -23.76
C LYS A 5 7.96 60.91 -24.00
N MET A 6 7.19 59.97 -23.45
CA MET A 6 7.40 58.54 -23.67
C MET A 6 6.86 58.15 -25.04
N ASN A 7 7.73 57.72 -25.96
CA ASN A 7 7.36 57.40 -27.34
C ASN A 7 6.86 55.94 -27.41
N TYR A 8 5.72 55.67 -28.07
CA TYR A 8 5.05 54.37 -28.09
C TYR A 8 5.97 53.21 -28.52
N ARG A 9 6.93 53.47 -29.43
CA ARG A 9 7.95 52.50 -29.87
C ARG A 9 8.98 52.11 -28.80
N GLN A 10 9.19 52.95 -27.77
CA GLN A 10 10.11 52.67 -26.65
C GLN A 10 9.47 51.80 -25.55
N ILE A 11 8.14 51.64 -25.55
CA ILE A 11 7.40 50.84 -24.56
C ILE A 11 7.08 49.44 -25.12
N THR A 12 6.79 49.33 -26.42
CA THR A 12 6.37 48.07 -27.05
C THR A 12 7.47 47.02 -27.12
N LEU A 13 8.73 47.43 -27.36
CA LEU A 13 9.87 46.52 -27.45
C LEU A 13 10.23 45.85 -26.11
N PRO A 14 10.41 46.58 -24.98
CA PRO A 14 10.67 45.93 -23.69
C PRO A 14 9.47 45.13 -23.18
N ALA A 15 8.23 45.56 -23.48
CA ALA A 15 7.03 44.79 -23.13
C ALA A 15 6.95 43.45 -23.89
N ALA A 16 7.32 43.43 -25.17
CA ALA A 16 7.37 42.20 -25.97
C ALA A 16 8.46 41.23 -25.48
N ILE A 17 9.62 41.76 -25.09
CA ILE A 17 10.72 40.95 -24.51
C ILE A 17 10.31 40.37 -23.16
N PHE A 18 9.65 41.17 -22.31
CA PHE A 18 9.17 40.73 -21.00
C PHE A 18 8.08 39.65 -21.14
N LEU A 19 7.17 39.79 -22.11
CA LEU A 19 6.16 38.78 -22.42
C LEU A 19 6.77 37.48 -22.96
N LEU A 20 7.81 37.56 -23.79
CA LEU A 20 8.54 36.38 -24.30
C LEU A 20 9.28 35.65 -23.18
N LEU A 21 9.87 36.39 -22.23
CA LEU A 21 10.57 35.83 -21.07
C LEU A 21 9.61 35.05 -20.14
N MET A 22 8.38 35.55 -19.97
CA MET A 22 7.34 34.90 -19.15
C MET A 22 6.86 33.55 -19.72
N ILE A 23 6.99 33.32 -21.04
CA ILE A 23 6.62 32.04 -21.68
C ILE A 23 7.70 30.97 -21.43
N THR A 24 8.95 31.36 -21.12
CA THR A 24 10.06 30.40 -20.94
C THR A 24 10.09 29.72 -19.56
N VAL A 25 9.41 30.27 -18.55
CA VAL A 25 9.36 29.72 -17.18
C VAL A 25 8.23 28.71 -16.95
N THR A 26 7.32 28.51 -17.91
CA THR A 26 6.28 27.46 -17.84
C THR A 26 6.74 26.10 -18.36
N ALA A 27 8.05 25.84 -18.39
CA ALA A 27 8.60 24.50 -18.61
C ALA A 27 8.29 23.60 -17.41
N CYS A 28 7.01 23.27 -17.27
CA CYS A 28 6.47 22.27 -16.37
C CYS A 28 7.19 20.95 -16.68
N ARG A 29 8.20 20.61 -15.88
CA ARG A 29 8.85 19.30 -15.95
C ARG A 29 7.76 18.29 -15.60
N LYS A 30 7.22 17.59 -16.60
CA LYS A 30 6.42 16.41 -16.36
C LYS A 30 7.31 15.46 -15.55
N VAL A 31 7.00 15.29 -14.27
CA VAL A 31 7.61 14.24 -13.47
C VAL A 31 7.26 12.94 -14.20
N PRO A 32 8.24 12.12 -14.60
CA PRO A 32 7.93 10.88 -15.29
C PRO A 32 7.02 10.06 -14.38
N GLU A 33 5.91 9.56 -14.93
CA GLU A 33 5.02 8.67 -14.20
C GLU A 33 5.85 7.46 -13.78
N ARG A 34 5.90 7.21 -12.47
CA ARG A 34 6.57 6.05 -11.91
C ARG A 34 5.66 4.84 -12.19
N THR A 35 5.92 4.12 -13.26
CA THR A 35 5.14 2.92 -13.59
C THR A 35 5.48 1.80 -12.60
N GLY A 36 4.60 1.54 -11.64
CA GLY A 36 4.69 0.41 -10.73
C GLY A 36 4.02 -0.86 -11.27
N THR A 37 3.81 -1.82 -10.39
CA THR A 37 3.00 -3.02 -10.69
C THR A 37 1.52 -2.66 -10.66
N SER A 38 0.68 -3.47 -11.30
CA SER A 38 -0.76 -3.17 -11.44
C SER A 38 -1.49 -3.09 -10.09
N VAL A 39 -0.91 -3.65 -9.03
CA VAL A 39 -1.45 -3.64 -7.67
C VAL A 39 -0.55 -2.91 -6.67
N GLU A 40 0.31 -1.98 -7.13
CA GLU A 40 1.35 -1.33 -6.30
C GLU A 40 0.84 -0.75 -4.97
N LYS A 41 -0.38 -0.19 -4.94
CA LYS A 41 -0.97 0.43 -3.75
C LYS A 41 -1.39 -0.59 -2.68
N LEU A 42 -1.47 -1.87 -3.04
CA LEU A 42 -1.86 -2.96 -2.16
C LEU A 42 -0.72 -3.95 -1.92
N ALA A 43 0.40 -3.79 -2.64
CA ALA A 43 1.58 -4.62 -2.49
C ALA A 43 2.53 -4.01 -1.45
N GLY A 44 3.15 -4.86 -0.63
CA GLY A 44 4.07 -4.40 0.39
C GLY A 44 4.40 -5.45 1.44
N LYS A 45 5.33 -5.08 2.32
CA LYS A 45 5.59 -5.77 3.58
C LYS A 45 4.78 -5.08 4.67
N TRP A 46 4.08 -5.87 5.49
CA TRP A 46 3.20 -5.33 6.54
C TRP A 46 3.56 -5.91 7.89
N TYR A 47 3.43 -5.09 8.93
CA TYR A 47 3.56 -5.49 10.32
C TYR A 47 2.18 -5.53 10.96
N VAL A 48 1.66 -6.76 11.14
CA VAL A 48 0.27 -7.01 11.52
C VAL A 48 0.14 -7.75 12.84
N ARG A 49 -1.04 -7.64 13.46
CA ARG A 49 -1.47 -8.37 14.66
C ARG A 49 -2.71 -9.17 14.34
N VAL A 50 -2.89 -10.27 15.06
CA VAL A 50 -4.10 -11.09 15.03
C VAL A 50 -4.94 -10.74 16.25
N ASP A 51 -6.22 -10.43 16.08
CA ASP A 51 -7.20 -10.14 17.13
C ASP A 51 -6.71 -9.13 18.19
N ASN A 52 -5.96 -8.12 17.75
CA ASN A 52 -5.32 -7.10 18.60
C ASN A 52 -4.34 -7.64 19.66
N LEU A 53 -3.88 -8.89 19.51
CA LEU A 53 -2.87 -9.50 20.36
C LEU A 53 -1.52 -8.76 20.24
N PRO A 54 -0.68 -8.75 21.29
CA PRO A 54 0.49 -7.87 21.36
C PRO A 54 1.55 -8.18 20.29
N LYS A 55 1.72 -9.47 19.97
CA LYS A 55 2.74 -9.96 19.03
C LYS A 55 2.43 -9.51 17.60
N ARG A 56 3.45 -8.98 16.93
CA ARG A 56 3.39 -8.64 15.50
C ARG A 56 4.04 -9.70 14.64
N TYR A 57 3.57 -9.77 13.41
CA TYR A 57 4.10 -10.64 12.38
C TYR A 57 4.37 -9.82 11.12
N ALA A 58 5.45 -10.18 10.42
CA ALA A 58 5.68 -9.71 9.07
C ALA A 58 4.88 -10.58 8.10
N ILE A 59 4.07 -9.94 7.26
CA ILE A 59 3.35 -10.57 6.15
C ILE A 59 3.66 -9.82 4.86
N ASN A 60 3.41 -10.45 3.71
CA ASN A 60 3.65 -9.82 2.42
C ASN A 60 2.41 -9.91 1.54
N THR A 61 2.20 -8.85 0.76
CA THR A 61 1.30 -8.83 -0.39
C THR A 61 2.08 -8.39 -1.61
N TYR A 62 1.85 -9.01 -2.77
CA TYR A 62 2.61 -8.70 -3.98
C TYR A 62 1.87 -9.10 -5.24
N ASN A 63 2.20 -8.45 -6.36
CA ASN A 63 1.58 -8.73 -7.64
C ASN A 63 1.77 -10.19 -8.06
N THR A 64 0.83 -10.69 -8.85
CA THR A 64 1.04 -11.95 -9.57
C THR A 64 2.08 -11.76 -10.69
N ALA A 65 2.66 -12.86 -11.17
CA ALA A 65 3.59 -12.83 -12.31
C ALA A 65 2.92 -12.28 -13.59
N ALA A 66 1.61 -12.49 -13.74
CA ALA A 66 0.83 -11.92 -14.83
C ALA A 66 0.60 -10.40 -14.69
N ASN A 67 0.91 -9.84 -13.51
CA ASN A 67 0.75 -8.42 -13.20
C ASN A 67 -0.64 -7.87 -13.55
N THR A 68 -1.68 -8.65 -13.27
CA THR A 68 -3.07 -8.23 -13.50
C THR A 68 -3.57 -7.37 -12.31
N PRO A 69 -4.45 -6.39 -12.57
CA PRO A 69 -4.97 -5.48 -11.53
C PRO A 69 -6.02 -6.12 -10.61
N ASP A 70 -6.54 -7.30 -10.97
CA ASP A 70 -7.70 -7.95 -10.36
C ASP A 70 -7.33 -8.93 -9.24
N GLN A 71 -6.05 -9.22 -9.03
CA GLN A 71 -5.60 -10.16 -8.02
C GLN A 71 -4.14 -9.93 -7.61
N PHE A 72 -3.82 -10.35 -6.40
CA PHE A 72 -2.46 -10.34 -5.86
C PHE A 72 -2.22 -11.59 -5.00
N TRP A 73 -0.95 -11.86 -4.68
CA TRP A 73 -0.60 -12.85 -3.67
C TRP A 73 -0.71 -12.23 -2.29
N LEU A 74 -1.33 -12.97 -1.36
CA LEU A 74 -1.27 -12.73 0.07
C LEU A 74 -0.46 -13.86 0.70
N GLU A 75 0.55 -13.52 1.50
CA GLU A 75 1.43 -14.47 2.17
C GLU A 75 1.55 -14.15 3.66
N THR A 76 0.95 -15.03 4.48
CA THR A 76 0.77 -14.83 5.92
C THR A 76 1.32 -16.00 6.74
N ALA A 77 2.28 -16.76 6.19
CA ALA A 77 2.82 -18.00 6.75
C ALA A 77 3.25 -17.92 8.24
N ALA A 78 3.63 -16.74 8.71
CA ALA A 78 4.08 -16.49 10.07
C ALA A 78 2.95 -16.31 11.10
N LEU A 79 1.69 -16.12 10.69
CA LEU A 79 0.59 -15.85 11.62
C LEU A 79 0.33 -17.04 12.55
N ARG A 80 0.07 -16.74 13.83
CA ARG A 80 -0.27 -17.74 14.86
C ARG A 80 -1.52 -17.32 15.63
N ASP A 81 -2.32 -18.30 16.04
CA ASP A 81 -3.42 -18.12 16.98
C ASP A 81 -2.89 -18.30 18.42
N LEU A 82 -2.51 -17.19 19.06
CA LEU A 82 -1.99 -17.22 20.42
C LEU A 82 -3.09 -17.45 21.48
N THR A 83 -4.37 -17.49 21.10
CA THR A 83 -5.46 -17.84 22.03
C THR A 83 -5.52 -19.34 22.30
N VAL A 84 -4.99 -20.14 21.37
CA VAL A 84 -4.91 -21.61 21.48
C VAL A 84 -3.51 -22.04 21.91
N SER A 85 -2.47 -21.60 21.18
CA SER A 85 -1.08 -21.96 21.49
C SER A 85 -0.10 -21.05 20.74
N ALA A 86 1.09 -20.82 21.33
CA ALA A 86 2.19 -20.12 20.65
C ALA A 86 2.66 -20.81 19.35
N THR A 87 2.34 -22.09 19.17
CA THR A 87 2.70 -22.90 17.99
C THR A 87 1.56 -23.03 16.98
N GLU A 88 0.34 -22.61 17.32
CA GLU A 88 -0.82 -22.84 16.47
C GLU A 88 -0.76 -21.95 15.23
N ASN A 89 -0.48 -22.55 14.07
CA ASN A 89 -0.31 -21.85 12.81
C ASN A 89 -1.67 -21.61 12.13
N ILE A 90 -1.92 -20.37 11.72
CA ILE A 90 -3.10 -19.94 10.95
C ILE A 90 -2.72 -19.23 9.64
N GLY A 91 -1.43 -19.23 9.31
CA GLY A 91 -0.88 -18.63 8.12
C GLY A 91 -1.30 -19.36 6.85
N VAL A 92 -1.58 -18.56 5.83
CA VAL A 92 -2.03 -18.99 4.51
C VAL A 92 -1.25 -18.26 3.42
N LYS A 93 -1.19 -18.88 2.23
CA LYS A 93 -0.67 -18.25 1.03
C LYS A 93 -1.60 -18.54 -0.14
N GLY A 94 -2.00 -17.51 -0.87
CA GLY A 94 -2.84 -17.71 -2.04
C GLY A 94 -3.09 -16.44 -2.82
N LYS A 95 -3.67 -16.58 -4.00
CA LYS A 95 -4.13 -15.45 -4.79
C LYS A 95 -5.47 -14.97 -4.25
N VAL A 96 -5.60 -13.66 -4.07
CA VAL A 96 -6.81 -13.03 -3.53
C VAL A 96 -7.30 -12.00 -4.56
N PRO A 97 -8.59 -12.01 -4.92
CA PRO A 97 -9.19 -10.98 -5.77
C PRO A 97 -9.13 -9.58 -5.14
N VAL A 98 -8.98 -8.57 -6.00
CA VAL A 98 -8.73 -7.18 -5.64
C VAL A 98 -9.69 -6.24 -6.37
N GLN A 99 -10.12 -5.19 -5.68
CA GLN A 99 -10.80 -4.02 -6.26
C GLN A 99 -9.93 -2.78 -6.03
N LEU A 100 -9.09 -2.44 -7.01
CA LEU A 100 -8.05 -1.42 -6.85
C LEU A 100 -8.58 -0.02 -6.56
N SER A 101 -9.67 0.39 -7.21
CA SER A 101 -10.26 1.72 -7.00
C SER A 101 -10.75 1.91 -5.56
N ALA A 102 -11.22 0.83 -4.93
CA ALA A 102 -11.67 0.82 -3.54
C ALA A 102 -10.54 0.46 -2.55
N GLN A 103 -9.38 0.03 -3.04
CA GLN A 103 -8.29 -0.55 -2.25
C GLN A 103 -8.77 -1.70 -1.34
N THR A 104 -9.71 -2.51 -1.83
CA THR A 104 -10.27 -3.66 -1.10
C THR A 104 -9.87 -4.98 -1.75
N PHE A 105 -9.92 -6.05 -0.95
CA PHE A 105 -9.61 -7.40 -1.39
C PHE A 105 -10.39 -8.42 -0.57
N SER A 106 -10.88 -9.47 -1.22
CA SER A 106 -11.66 -10.53 -0.59
C SER A 106 -11.83 -11.72 -1.52
N GLY A 107 -12.04 -12.91 -0.96
CA GLY A 107 -12.36 -14.10 -1.73
C GLY A 107 -12.67 -15.28 -0.81
N THR A 108 -13.44 -16.24 -1.32
CA THR A 108 -13.86 -17.43 -0.58
C THR A 108 -13.37 -18.69 -1.27
N GLY A 109 -13.07 -19.74 -0.50
CA GLY A 109 -12.60 -21.02 -1.04
C GLY A 109 -11.26 -20.91 -1.77
N LEU A 110 -10.42 -19.96 -1.38
CA LEU A 110 -9.14 -19.70 -2.03
C LEU A 110 -8.17 -20.85 -1.74
N ALA A 111 -7.48 -21.33 -2.77
CA ALA A 111 -6.51 -22.40 -2.62
C ALA A 111 -5.31 -21.94 -1.80
N ASN A 112 -4.95 -22.69 -0.76
CA ASN A 112 -3.74 -22.45 0.01
C ASN A 112 -2.54 -23.13 -0.67
N THR A 113 -1.60 -22.32 -1.17
CA THR A 113 -0.37 -22.79 -1.83
C THR A 113 0.85 -22.72 -0.92
N LEU A 114 0.66 -22.59 0.39
CA LEU A 114 1.76 -22.57 1.34
C LEU A 114 2.35 -23.99 1.48
N THR A 115 3.36 -24.28 0.67
CA THR A 115 4.08 -25.57 0.71
C THR A 115 5.18 -25.50 1.78
N ALA A 116 5.16 -26.45 2.71
CA ALA A 116 6.02 -26.60 3.89
C ALA A 116 5.48 -26.00 5.21
N THR A 117 5.17 -26.93 6.12
CA THR A 117 5.14 -26.82 7.59
C THR A 117 3.93 -26.14 8.27
N LEU A 118 3.18 -26.99 9.00
CA LEU A 118 2.29 -26.74 10.15
C LEU A 118 0.79 -26.43 9.92
N THR A 119 0.26 -26.38 8.70
CA THR A 119 -1.18 -26.08 8.49
C THR A 119 -1.89 -27.03 7.53
N ASN A 120 -2.78 -27.87 8.07
CA ASN A 120 -3.83 -28.55 7.32
C ASN A 120 -4.97 -27.57 6.97
N ILE A 121 -4.65 -26.47 6.27
CA ILE A 121 -5.63 -25.48 5.80
C ILE A 121 -5.65 -25.59 4.27
N PRO A 122 -6.50 -26.44 3.66
CA PRO A 122 -6.51 -26.63 2.22
C PRO A 122 -7.05 -25.41 1.46
N THR A 123 -8.05 -24.75 2.06
CA THR A 123 -8.65 -23.52 1.56
C THR A 123 -8.82 -22.52 2.67
N PHE A 124 -8.92 -21.24 2.30
CA PHE A 124 -9.16 -20.14 3.22
C PHE A 124 -10.07 -19.10 2.58
N ASP A 125 -10.70 -18.28 3.44
CA ASP A 125 -11.45 -17.11 3.01
C ASP A 125 -10.74 -15.84 3.50
N ILE A 126 -10.79 -14.80 2.68
CA ILE A 126 -10.43 -13.43 3.05
C ILE A 126 -11.69 -12.58 2.97
N LEU A 127 -12.04 -11.96 4.08
CA LEU A 127 -13.21 -11.09 4.21
C LEU A 127 -12.75 -9.68 4.57
N ASN A 128 -13.54 -8.69 4.17
CA ASN A 128 -13.39 -7.28 4.60
C ASN A 128 -11.97 -6.71 4.43
N GLY A 129 -11.20 -7.20 3.45
CA GLY A 129 -9.85 -6.74 3.22
C GLY A 129 -9.83 -5.31 2.68
N LYS A 130 -9.04 -4.46 3.31
CA LYS A 130 -8.91 -3.04 2.96
C LYS A 130 -7.53 -2.51 3.31
N VAL A 131 -6.98 -1.70 2.40
CA VAL A 131 -5.85 -0.82 2.67
C VAL A 131 -6.35 0.63 2.70
N ILE A 132 -5.78 1.44 3.59
CA ILE A 132 -6.04 2.88 3.64
C ILE A 132 -4.70 3.59 3.59
N THR A 133 -4.47 4.33 2.50
CA THR A 133 -3.27 5.15 2.33
C THR A 133 -3.16 6.19 3.42
N ASN A 134 -1.99 6.30 4.06
CA ASN A 134 -1.74 7.16 5.21
C ASN A 134 -2.77 7.01 6.36
N GLY A 135 -3.36 5.81 6.49
CA GLY A 135 -4.39 5.54 7.50
C GLY A 135 -3.88 5.37 8.93
N THR A 136 -2.56 5.33 9.13
CA THR A 136 -1.95 5.10 10.45
C THR A 136 -0.53 5.68 10.53
N VAL A 137 0.18 5.40 11.61
CA VAL A 137 1.58 5.74 11.80
C VAL A 137 2.40 4.54 12.28
N GLY A 138 3.70 4.55 11.99
CA GLY A 138 4.66 3.64 12.61
C GLY A 138 4.57 3.72 14.15
N ILE A 139 4.69 2.58 14.82
CA ILE A 139 4.37 2.52 16.25
C ILE A 139 5.33 3.33 17.13
N LYS A 140 6.64 3.35 16.80
CA LYS A 140 7.65 4.11 17.54
C LYS A 140 8.13 5.32 16.77
N SER A 141 8.38 5.19 15.47
CA SER A 141 8.85 6.31 14.64
C SER A 141 7.78 7.39 14.46
N ARG A 142 6.50 7.03 14.60
CA ARG A 142 5.33 7.91 14.37
C ARG A 142 5.26 8.45 12.94
N THR A 143 5.99 7.89 11.99
CA THR A 143 5.90 8.31 10.59
C THR A 143 4.59 7.86 9.96
N PRO A 144 3.96 8.67 9.09
CA PRO A 144 2.78 8.25 8.33
C PRO A 144 3.02 6.91 7.62
N ALA A 145 2.04 6.03 7.70
CA ALA A 145 2.08 4.70 7.08
C ALA A 145 0.68 4.30 6.61
N ASP A 146 0.63 3.45 5.58
CA ASP A 146 -0.62 2.85 5.14
C ASP A 146 -1.09 1.82 6.17
N SER A 147 -2.40 1.76 6.41
CA SER A 147 -3.00 0.74 7.27
C SER A 147 -3.56 -0.40 6.45
N ILE A 148 -3.48 -1.62 6.96
CA ILE A 148 -4.13 -2.81 6.39
C ILE A 148 -5.06 -3.45 7.42
N TYR A 149 -6.24 -3.87 6.99
CA TYR A 149 -7.17 -4.70 7.75
C TYR A 149 -7.72 -5.79 6.84
N PHE A 150 -7.90 -7.00 7.39
CA PHE A 150 -8.69 -8.06 6.77
C PHE A 150 -9.08 -9.10 7.82
N GLU A 151 -10.04 -9.93 7.48
CA GLU A 151 -10.42 -11.11 8.24
C GLU A 151 -9.99 -12.34 7.46
N VAL A 152 -9.29 -13.27 8.12
CA VAL A 152 -8.93 -14.56 7.53
C VAL A 152 -9.73 -15.66 8.21
N LYS A 153 -10.46 -16.44 7.42
CA LYS A 153 -11.13 -17.65 7.91
C LYS A 153 -10.22 -18.85 7.70
N ALA A 154 -9.76 -19.43 8.79
CA ALA A 154 -8.85 -20.56 8.83
C ALA A 154 -9.25 -21.50 9.96
N LYS A 155 -9.16 -22.82 9.72
CA LYS A 155 -9.47 -23.86 10.74
C LYS A 155 -10.86 -23.67 11.39
N GLY A 156 -11.86 -23.23 10.61
CA GLY A 156 -13.22 -23.01 11.09
C GLY A 156 -13.44 -21.76 11.94
N LYS A 157 -12.39 -20.96 12.20
CA LYS A 157 -12.46 -19.68 12.93
C LYS A 157 -12.18 -18.51 12.00
N THR A 158 -12.62 -17.32 12.41
CA THR A 158 -12.33 -16.05 11.73
C THR A 158 -11.40 -15.22 12.62
N PHE A 159 -10.29 -14.77 12.06
CA PHE A 159 -9.27 -13.99 12.75
C PHE A 159 -9.18 -12.60 12.14
N LYS A 160 -9.19 -11.56 12.97
CA LYS A 160 -9.01 -10.17 12.52
C LYS A 160 -7.53 -9.86 12.43
N VAL A 161 -7.06 -9.47 11.25
CA VAL A 161 -5.66 -9.12 11.01
C VAL A 161 -5.59 -7.64 10.69
N SER A 162 -4.82 -6.89 11.48
CA SER A 162 -4.67 -5.44 11.29
C SER A 162 -3.25 -4.99 11.52
N GLY A 163 -2.80 -3.96 10.80
CA GLY A 163 -1.44 -3.48 10.92
C GLY A 163 -1.12 -2.28 10.05
N PHE A 164 0.17 -2.08 9.83
CA PHE A 164 0.70 -0.96 9.06
C PHE A 164 1.79 -1.42 8.09
N HIS A 165 1.97 -0.65 7.02
CA HIS A 165 3.02 -0.89 6.03
C HIS A 165 4.40 -0.69 6.68
N ALA A 166 5.35 -1.57 6.37
CA ALA A 166 6.71 -1.45 6.90
C ALA A 166 7.32 -0.09 6.53
N THR A 167 7.82 0.64 7.53
CA THR A 167 8.30 2.01 7.40
C THR A 167 9.77 2.09 6.98
N GLY A 168 10.51 0.99 7.13
CA GLY A 168 11.96 0.93 6.95
C GLY A 168 12.77 1.38 8.17
N PHE A 169 12.11 1.90 9.23
CA PHE A 169 12.79 2.20 10.48
C PHE A 169 12.87 0.96 11.37
N ILE A 170 14.09 0.64 11.82
CA ILE A 170 14.33 -0.52 12.69
C ILE A 170 13.51 -0.49 13.99
N VAL A 171 13.17 0.71 14.48
CA VAL A 171 12.40 0.87 15.72
C VAL A 171 10.95 0.38 15.61
N ASP A 172 10.42 0.28 14.38
CA ASP A 172 9.04 -0.16 14.11
C ASP A 172 8.94 -1.65 13.75
N GLU A 173 10.06 -2.36 13.64
CA GLU A 173 10.04 -3.79 13.30
C GLU A 173 9.45 -4.64 14.46
N PRO A 174 8.80 -5.78 14.15
CA PRO A 174 8.18 -6.69 15.12
C PRO A 174 9.10 -7.23 16.21
#